data_AF-A0A8S0QSY8-F1
#
_entry.id   AF-A0A8S0QSY8-F1
#
_cell.length_a   1.000
_cell.length_b   1.000
_cell.length_c   1.000
_cell.angle_alpha   90.00
_cell.angle_beta   90.00
_cell.angle_gamma   90.00
#
_symmetry.space_group_name_H-M   'P 1'
#
loop_
_entity.id
_entity.type
_entity.pdbx_description
1 polymer ?
#
loop_
_entity_poly.entity_id
_entity_poly.type
_entity_poly.pdbx_seq_one_letter_code
_entity_poly.pdbx_strand_id
1 'polypeptide(L)' 'MVLEALDVLGKKPEAQAEEVLPIEMLIAEAYSVIDKAVKVGTLHRNTGARRKSRLARRKKAIEIQRGWFTPAASAPSA' A
#
# COMPACT_ATOMS: atom_id res chain seq x y z
N MET A 1 -3.39 2.70 -13.04
CA MET A 1 -3.72 3.19 -11.67
C MET A 1 -2.95 2.37 -10.63
N VAL A 2 -2.54 2.94 -9.49
CA VAL A 2 -1.62 2.34 -8.48
C VAL A 2 -1.87 0.86 -8.13
N LEU A 3 -3.13 0.38 -8.16
CA LEU A 3 -3.46 -1.04 -7.97
C LEU A 3 -2.89 -1.97 -9.05
N GLU A 4 -2.87 -1.53 -10.31
CA GLU A 4 -2.29 -2.30 -11.43
C GLU A 4 -0.76 -2.36 -11.31
N ALA A 5 -0.12 -1.27 -10.88
CA ALA A 5 1.31 -1.25 -10.63
C ALA A 5 1.70 -2.24 -9.52
N LEU A 6 0.92 -2.29 -8.43
CA LEU A 6 1.10 -3.26 -7.34
C LEU A 6 0.86 -4.71 -7.80
N ASP A 7 -0.12 -4.94 -8.68
CA ASP A 7 -0.44 -6.28 -9.20
C ASP A 7 0.62 -6.80 -10.18
N VAL A 8 1.16 -5.95 -11.04
CA VAL A 8 2.28 -6.29 -11.93
C VAL A 8 3.53 -6.61 -11.11
N LEU A 9 3.77 -5.86 -10.05
CA LEU A 9 4.91 -6.08 -9.17
C LEU A 9 4.79 -7.39 -8.37
N GLY A 10 3.59 -7.77 -7.93
CA GLY A 10 3.35 -9.06 -7.28
C GLY A 10 3.53 -10.28 -8.21
N LYS A 11 3.42 -10.07 -9.54
CA LYS A 11 3.60 -11.14 -10.55
C LYS A 11 5.05 -11.30 -11.01
N LYS A 12 5.91 -10.29 -10.81
CA LYS A 12 7.33 -10.36 -11.19
C LYS A 12 8.19 -10.80 -9.99
N PRO A 13 8.78 -12.00 -10.03
CA PRO A 13 9.54 -12.55 -8.90
C PRO A 13 10.94 -11.93 -8.69
N GLU A 14 11.51 -11.24 -9.68
CA GLU A 14 12.90 -10.73 -9.66
C GLU A 14 13.04 -9.21 -9.44
N ALA A 15 11.96 -8.53 -9.07
CA ALA A 15 11.99 -7.08 -8.94
C ALA A 15 12.87 -6.64 -7.75
N GLN A 16 13.91 -5.88 -8.06
CA GLN A 16 14.94 -5.40 -7.14
C GLN A 16 14.40 -4.29 -6.21
N ALA A 17 15.12 -4.01 -5.12
CA ALA A 17 14.76 -2.99 -4.12
C ALA A 17 14.57 -1.58 -4.74
N GLU A 18 15.23 -1.30 -5.86
CA GLU A 18 15.09 -0.05 -6.60
C GLU A 18 13.69 0.16 -7.19
N GLU A 19 12.96 -0.93 -7.50
CA GLU A 19 11.58 -0.85 -8.01
C GLU A 19 10.56 -0.53 -6.89
N VAL A 20 10.98 -0.56 -5.62
CA VAL A 20 10.10 -0.28 -4.47
C VAL A 20 9.90 1.22 -4.28
N LEU A 21 10.94 2.01 -4.49
CA LEU A 21 10.91 3.46 -4.28
C LEU A 21 9.81 4.15 -5.13
N PRO A 22 9.66 3.86 -6.44
CA PRO A 22 8.56 4.41 -7.24
C PRO A 22 7.17 4.03 -6.71
N ILE A 23 7.03 2.84 -6.12
CA ILE A 23 5.74 2.35 -5.60
C ILE A 23 5.36 3.07 -4.32
N GLU A 24 6.33 3.33 -3.45
CA GLU A 24 6.08 4.10 -2.23
C GLU A 24 5.65 5.53 -2.56
N MET A 25 6.26 6.15 -3.57
CA MET A 25 5.82 7.45 -4.08
C MET A 25 4.39 7.41 -4.62
N LEU A 26 4.05 6.39 -5.42
CA LEU A 26 2.69 6.21 -5.94
C LEU A 26 1.66 5.96 -4.82
N ILE A 27 2.03 5.24 -3.75
CA ILE A 27 1.18 5.03 -2.59
C ILE A 27 0.96 6.36 -1.85
N ALA A 28 2.02 7.16 -1.66
CA ALA A 28 1.93 8.47 -1.01
C ALA A 28 1.02 9.42 -1.81
N GLU A 29 1.15 9.43 -3.13
CA GLU A 29 0.27 10.19 -4.02
C GLU A 29 -1.20 9.74 -3.91
N ALA A 30 -1.44 8.41 -3.94
CA ALA A 30 -2.78 7.86 -3.76
C ALA A 30 -3.40 8.25 -2.41
N TYR A 31 -2.60 8.24 -1.32
CA TYR A 31 -3.06 8.69 -0.01
C TYR A 31 -3.41 10.18 -0.01
N SER A 32 -2.58 11.03 -0.63
CA SER A 32 -2.84 12.46 -0.76
C SER A 32 -4.15 12.73 -1.50
N VAL A 33 -4.42 12.01 -2.60
CA VAL A 33 -5.67 12.12 -3.36
C VAL A 33 -6.87 11.67 -2.52
N ILE A 34 -6.75 10.56 -1.78
CA ILE A 34 -7.82 10.08 -0.90
C ILE A 34 -8.11 11.11 0.21
N ASP A 35 -7.08 11.67 0.83
CA ASP A 35 -7.25 12.65 1.90
C ASP A 35 -7.83 13.96 1.41
N LYS A 36 -7.41 14.41 0.22
CA LYS A 36 -8.05 15.55 -0.45
C LYS A 36 -9.53 15.27 -0.70
N ALA A 37 -9.88 14.10 -1.25
CA ALA A 37 -11.28 13.72 -1.51
C ALA A 37 -12.13 13.63 -0.22
N VAL A 38 -11.56 13.14 0.87
CA VAL A 38 -12.23 13.13 2.19
C VAL A 38 -12.39 14.56 2.72
N LYS A 39 -11.35 15.39 2.61
CA LYS A 39 -11.36 16.78 3.07
C LYS A 39 -12.38 17.63 2.32
N VAL A 40 -12.51 17.46 1.00
CA VAL A 40 -13.50 18.17 0.18
C VAL A 40 -14.90 17.55 0.24
N GLY A 41 -15.08 16.46 1.00
CA GLY A 41 -16.37 15.81 1.22
C GLY A 41 -16.88 14.95 0.05
N THR A 42 -16.12 14.82 -1.04
CA THR A 42 -16.48 13.94 -2.17
C THR A 42 -16.40 12.46 -1.80
N LEU A 43 -15.69 12.13 -0.72
CA LEU A 43 -15.59 10.78 -0.19
C LEU A 43 -15.87 10.74 1.33
N HIS A 44 -16.72 9.81 1.76
CA HIS A 44 -16.93 9.59 3.19
C HIS A 44 -15.66 9.06 3.87
N ARG A 45 -15.37 9.52 5.10
CA ARG A 45 -14.17 9.13 5.87
C ARG A 45 -13.94 7.62 5.95
N ASN A 46 -14.99 6.82 6.17
CA ASN A 46 -14.89 5.36 6.25
C ASN A 46 -14.52 4.74 4.90
N THR A 47 -14.98 5.34 3.80
CA THR A 47 -14.63 4.90 2.45
C THR A 47 -13.18 5.25 2.14
N GLY A 48 -12.71 6.44 2.55
CA GLY A 48 -11.29 6.79 2.51
C GLY A 48 -10.41 5.80 3.29
N ALA A 49 -10.77 5.52 4.54
CA ALA A 49 -10.08 4.56 5.40
C ALA A 49 -10.02 3.16 4.78
N ARG A 50 -11.14 2.68 4.21
CA ARG A 50 -11.20 1.39 3.51
C ARG A 50 -10.27 1.35 2.29
N ARG A 51 -10.21 2.42 1.49
CA ARG A 51 -9.29 2.53 0.33
C ARG A 51 -7.82 2.52 0.76
N LYS A 52 -7.47 3.26 1.82
CA LYS A 52 -6.11 3.24 2.40
C LYS A 52 -5.74 1.86 2.92
N SER A 53 -6.64 1.22 3.67
CA SER A 53 -6.43 -0.14 4.20
C SER A 53 -6.19 -1.17 3.09
N ARG A 54 -6.89 -1.06 1.95
CA ARG A 54 -6.68 -1.95 0.80
C ARG A 54 -5.28 -1.81 0.21
N LEU A 55 -4.78 -0.58 0.06
CA LEU A 55 -3.41 -0.32 -0.43
C LEU A 55 -2.36 -0.88 0.54
N ALA A 56 -2.52 -0.64 1.84
CA ALA A 56 -1.60 -1.15 2.87
C ALA A 56 -1.54 -2.68 2.89
N ARG A 57 -2.69 -3.37 2.78
CA ARG A 57 -2.73 -4.84 2.73
C ARG A 57 -2.03 -5.39 1.49
N ARG A 58 -2.18 -4.74 0.33
CA ARG A 58 -1.53 -5.17 -0.91
C ARG A 58 -0.01 -4.96 -0.83
N LYS A 59 0.45 -3.83 -0.28
CA LYS A 59 1.88 -3.59 0.00
C LYS A 59 2.46 -4.69 0.88
N LYS A 60 1.82 -4.96 2.01
CA LYS A 60 2.26 -5.99 2.97
C LYS A 60 2.32 -7.39 2.34
N ALA A 61 1.36 -7.74 1.49
CA ALA A 61 1.37 -9.03 0.80
C ALA A 61 2.58 -9.18 -0.14
N ILE A 62 2.95 -8.10 -0.85
CA ILE A 62 4.10 -8.07 -1.75
C ILE A 62 5.42 -8.13 -0.95
N GLU A 63 5.51 -7.38 0.15
CA GLU A 63 6.69 -7.40 1.03
C GLU A 63 6.94 -8.79 1.65
N ILE A 64 5.86 -9.49 2.06
CA ILE A 64 5.92 -10.88 2.56
C ILE A 64 6.31 -11.85 1.43
N GLN A 65 5.70 -11.73 0.25
CA GLN A 65 5.99 -12.60 -0.90
C GLN A 65 7.46 -12.50 -1.35
N ARG A 66 8.08 -11.34 -1.14
CA ARG A 66 9.49 -11.07 -1.48
C ARG A 66 10.47 -11.41 -0.37
N GLY A 67 9.98 -11.83 0.81
CA GLY A 67 10.82 -12.14 1.97
C GLY A 67 11.50 -10.91 2.58
N TRP A 68 11.16 -9.68 2.16
CA TRP A 68 11.72 -8.44 2.70
C TRP A 68 11.08 -8.02 4.01
N PHE A 69 9.91 -8.57 4.31
CA PHE A 69 9.22 -8.30 5.56
C PHE A 69 8.80 -9.60 6.22
N THR A 70 9.61 -10.04 7.18
CA THR A 70 9.16 -10.95 8.23
C THR A 70 8.39 -10.10 9.23
N PRO A 71 7.06 -10.24 9.37
CA PRO A 71 6.39 -9.55 10.46
C PRO A 71 7.02 -10.05 11.76
N ALA A 72 7.73 -9.17 12.46
CA ALA A 72 8.03 -9.40 13.87
C ALA A 72 6.68 -9.70 14.52
N ALA A 73 6.56 -10.92 15.05
CA ALA A 73 5.36 -11.38 15.73
C ALA A 73 4.85 -10.24 16.61
N SER A 74 3.56 -9.93 16.45
CA SER A 74 2.78 -9.05 17.31
C SER A 74 3.43 -8.90 18.69
N ALA A 75 4.03 -7.75 18.97
CA ALA A 75 4.44 -7.42 20.33
C ALA A 75 3.19 -7.64 21.19
N PRO A 76 3.20 -8.57 22.16
CA PRO A 76 2.05 -8.81 23.01
C PRO A 76 1.83 -7.51 23.78
N SER A 77 0.64 -6.93 23.61
CA SER A 77 0.19 -5.83 24.46
C SER A 77 0.11 -6.36 25.90
N ALA A 78 1.04 -5.92 26.74
CA ALA A 78 0.97 -6.03 28.18
C ALA A 78 0.01 -4.97 28.75
#